data_AF-A0A7Z0LFT3-F1
#
_entry.id   AF-A0A7Z0LFT3-F1
#
_cell.length_a   1.000
_cell.length_b   1.000
_cell.length_c   1.000
_cell.angle_alpha   90.00
_cell.angle_beta   90.00
_cell.angle_gamma   90.00
#
_symmetry.space_group_name_H-M   'P 1'
#
loop_
_entity.id
_entity.type
_entity.pdbx_description
1 polymer ?
#
loop_
_entity_poly.entity_id
_entity_poly.type
_entity_poly.pdbx_seq_one_letter_code
_entity_poly.pdbx_strand_id
1 'polypeptide(L)'
;MNILVYFTILIIITIPYIYFKKRSLQTLVECNFLNILYTARFNKMNIDYLENDYPNFHSIISNMYNVTNKNITFEKLEQSSIKLSDNIIDDVNKELRHIIKYGTSMDRSILRWYLSLNCHMHVFRNPYKILCLKLVFKFLPKHKIAEVKREKCKKINKINFCLV
;
A
#
# COMPACT_ATOMS: atom_id res chain seq x y z
N MET A 1 2.34 7.77 -46.14
CA MET A 1 1.44 7.17 -45.12
C MET A 1 1.13 8.23 -44.07
N ASN A 2 -0.14 8.45 -43.78
CA ASN A 2 -0.60 9.57 -42.96
C ASN A 2 -0.26 9.32 -41.47
N ILE A 3 0.33 10.30 -40.77
CA ILE A 3 0.71 10.23 -39.35
C ILE A 3 -0.45 9.76 -38.46
N LEU A 4 -1.67 10.11 -38.84
CA LEU A 4 -2.91 9.65 -38.22
C LEU A 4 -3.01 8.13 -38.16
N VAL A 5 -2.67 7.41 -39.25
CA VAL A 5 -2.76 5.94 -39.31
C VAL A 5 -1.80 5.28 -38.31
N TYR A 6 -0.59 5.82 -38.17
CA TYR A 6 0.37 5.34 -37.17
C TYR A 6 -0.13 5.59 -35.74
N PHE A 7 -0.75 6.75 -35.49
CA PHE A 7 -1.37 7.04 -34.20
C PHE A 7 -2.54 6.09 -33.90
N THR A 8 -3.40 5.79 -34.87
CA THR A 8 -4.52 4.85 -34.66
C THR A 8 -4.01 3.44 -34.36
N ILE A 9 -3.01 2.95 -35.11
CA ILE A 9 -2.39 1.64 -34.85
C ILE A 9 -1.78 1.61 -33.45
N LEU A 10 -1.07 2.68 -33.04
CA LEU A 10 -0.50 2.79 -31.70
C LEU A 10 -1.59 2.74 -30.62
N ILE A 11 -2.68 3.48 -30.78
CA ILE A 11 -3.81 3.52 -29.84
C ILE A 11 -4.48 2.14 -29.73
N ILE A 12 -4.74 1.49 -30.87
CA ILE A 12 -5.39 0.17 -30.94
C ILE A 12 -4.56 -0.90 -30.22
N ILE A 13 -3.23 -0.84 -30.28
CA ILE A 13 -2.35 -1.78 -29.55
C ILE A 13 -2.23 -1.38 -28.07
N THR A 14 -2.19 -0.09 -27.78
CA THR A 14 -1.92 0.41 -26.43
C THR A 14 -3.11 0.22 -25.49
N ILE A 15 -4.35 0.39 -25.96
CA ILE A 15 -5.55 0.25 -25.11
C ILE A 15 -5.71 -1.17 -24.55
N PRO A 16 -5.68 -2.26 -25.36
CA PRO A 16 -5.72 -3.63 -24.87
C PRO A 16 -4.53 -3.93 -23.95
N TYR A 17 -3.32 -3.49 -24.31
CA TYR A 17 -2.15 -3.69 -23.47
C TYR A 17 -2.31 -3.07 -22.07
N ILE A 18 -2.80 -1.83 -21.98
CA ILE A 18 -3.08 -1.16 -20.69
C ILE A 18 -4.16 -1.92 -19.92
N TYR A 19 -5.23 -2.37 -20.60
CA TYR A 19 -6.31 -3.12 -19.97
C TYR A 19 -5.83 -4.46 -19.39
N PHE A 20 -5.11 -5.27 -20.17
CA PHE A 20 -4.55 -6.53 -19.72
C PHE A 20 -3.53 -6.33 -18.60
N LYS A 21 -2.66 -5.32 -18.71
CA LYS A 21 -1.69 -5.00 -17.66
C LYS A 21 -2.35 -4.54 -16.38
N LYS A 22 -3.42 -3.74 -16.46
CA LYS A 22 -4.23 -3.35 -15.29
C LYS A 22 -4.78 -4.58 -14.59
N ARG A 23 -5.45 -5.47 -15.32
CA ARG A 23 -6.05 -6.68 -14.76
C ARG A 23 -4.99 -7.57 -14.10
N SER A 24 -3.86 -7.80 -14.78
CA SER A 24 -2.75 -8.58 -14.21
C SER A 24 -2.17 -7.95 -12.94
N LEU A 25 -2.12 -6.61 -12.87
CA LEU A 25 -1.64 -5.90 -11.69
C LEU A 25 -2.64 -6.02 -10.52
N GLN A 26 -3.94 -5.91 -10.80
CA GLN A 26 -4.98 -6.09 -9.79
C GLN A 26 -4.95 -7.50 -9.20
N THR A 27 -4.90 -8.54 -10.04
CA THR A 27 -4.81 -9.93 -9.58
C THR A 27 -3.55 -10.17 -8.76
N LEU A 28 -2.38 -9.64 -9.18
CA LEU A 28 -1.16 -9.75 -8.40
C LEU A 28 -1.28 -9.09 -7.02
N VAL A 29 -1.94 -7.93 -6.96
CA VAL A 29 -2.16 -7.18 -5.72
C VAL A 29 -3.11 -7.95 -4.80
N GLU A 30 -4.20 -8.52 -5.34
CA GLU A 30 -5.12 -9.43 -4.64
C GLU A 30 -4.38 -10.64 -4.04
N CYS A 31 -3.56 -11.32 -4.83
CA CYS A 31 -2.76 -12.45 -4.34
C CYS A 31 -1.80 -12.03 -3.22
N ASN A 32 -1.08 -10.92 -3.39
CA ASN A 32 -0.14 -10.43 -2.38
C ASN A 32 -0.85 -10.01 -1.09
N PHE A 33 -2.03 -9.42 -1.21
CA PHE A 33 -2.87 -9.07 -0.06
C PHE A 33 -3.30 -10.29 0.71
N LEU A 34 -3.81 -11.33 0.04
CA LEU A 34 -4.13 -12.59 0.69
C LEU A 34 -2.90 -13.16 1.41
N ASN A 35 -1.75 -13.18 0.75
CA ASN A 35 -0.50 -13.62 1.38
C ASN A 35 -0.14 -12.81 2.63
N ILE A 36 -0.33 -11.49 2.61
CA ILE A 36 -0.11 -10.60 3.76
C ILE A 36 -1.06 -10.96 4.91
N LEU A 37 -2.36 -11.16 4.63
CA LEU A 37 -3.34 -11.57 5.63
C LEU A 37 -3.02 -12.94 6.24
N TYR A 38 -2.49 -13.88 5.46
CA TYR A 38 -2.13 -15.22 5.97
C TYR A 38 -0.75 -15.30 6.64
N THR A 39 -0.06 -14.17 6.86
CA THR A 39 1.21 -14.20 7.60
C THR A 39 0.99 -14.48 9.09
N ALA A 40 1.84 -15.30 9.70
CA ALA A 40 1.76 -15.64 11.13
C ALA A 40 1.82 -14.42 12.07
N ARG A 41 2.34 -13.28 11.58
CA ARG A 41 2.39 -12.01 12.32
C ARG A 41 1.03 -11.33 12.42
N PHE A 42 0.12 -11.63 11.50
CA PHE A 42 -1.27 -11.19 11.52
C PHE A 42 -2.16 -12.25 12.16
N ASN A 43 -1.84 -12.57 13.41
CA ASN A 43 -2.68 -13.41 14.26
C ASN A 43 -3.19 -12.56 15.42
N LYS A 44 -4.32 -12.96 16.01
CA LYS A 44 -4.94 -12.22 17.10
C LYS A 44 -3.98 -11.96 18.27
N MET A 45 -3.21 -12.96 18.69
CA MET A 45 -2.27 -12.88 19.82
C MET A 45 -1.19 -11.79 19.62
N ASN A 46 -0.64 -11.69 18.41
CA ASN A 46 0.37 -10.68 18.08
C ASN A 46 -0.23 -9.28 17.96
N ILE A 47 -1.51 -9.17 17.61
CA ILE A 47 -2.22 -7.90 17.55
C ILE A 47 -2.54 -7.41 18.96
N ASP A 48 -3.10 -8.30 19.80
CA ASP A 48 -3.45 -8.01 21.20
C ASP A 48 -2.20 -7.60 22.01
N TYR A 49 -0.99 -8.07 21.62
CA TYR A 49 0.28 -7.62 22.20
C TYR A 49 0.50 -6.09 22.13
N LEU A 50 -0.07 -5.40 21.13
CA LEU A 50 0.07 -3.95 20.96
C LEU A 50 -0.88 -3.15 21.86
N GLU A 51 -1.87 -3.76 22.49
CA GLU A 51 -2.99 -3.07 23.16
C GLU A 51 -2.51 -2.11 24.26
N ASN A 52 -1.50 -2.52 25.03
CA ASN A 52 -1.01 -1.74 26.17
C ASN A 52 -0.07 -0.59 25.74
N ASP A 53 0.81 -0.84 24.76
CA ASP A 53 1.87 0.11 24.39
C ASP A 53 1.44 1.07 23.28
N TYR A 54 0.51 0.64 22.42
CA TYR A 54 0.07 1.38 21.23
C TYR A 54 -1.45 1.24 21.02
N PRO A 55 -2.29 1.74 21.94
CA PRO A 55 -3.73 1.46 21.95
C PRO A 55 -4.46 1.98 20.70
N ASN A 56 -4.05 3.12 20.14
CA ASN A 56 -4.70 3.66 18.94
C ASN A 56 -4.33 2.86 17.70
N PHE A 57 -3.04 2.53 17.55
CA PHE A 57 -2.57 1.67 16.48
C PHE A 57 -3.16 0.25 16.58
N HIS A 58 -3.24 -0.31 17.79
CA HIS A 58 -3.93 -1.57 18.08
C HIS A 58 -5.39 -1.52 17.61
N SER A 59 -6.14 -0.48 17.96
CA SER A 59 -7.55 -0.34 17.52
C SER A 59 -7.70 -0.39 16.00
N ILE A 60 -6.80 0.27 15.25
CA ILE A 60 -6.81 0.23 13.79
C ILE A 60 -6.57 -1.19 13.27
N ILE A 61 -5.53 -1.86 13.77
CA ILE A 61 -5.13 -3.20 13.31
C ILE A 61 -6.18 -4.25 13.70
N SER A 62 -6.74 -4.18 14.90
CA SER A 62 -7.79 -5.07 15.38
C SER A 62 -9.08 -4.93 14.58
N ASN A 63 -9.45 -3.70 14.21
CA ASN A 63 -10.57 -3.48 13.30
C ASN A 63 -10.31 -4.08 11.93
N MET A 64 -9.11 -3.90 11.36
CA MET A 64 -8.73 -4.55 10.10
C MET A 64 -8.77 -6.08 10.21
N TYR A 65 -8.27 -6.66 11.31
CA TYR A 65 -8.26 -8.11 11.56
C TYR A 65 -9.65 -8.71 11.66
N ASN A 66 -10.53 -8.09 12.46
CA ASN A 66 -11.90 -8.56 12.64
C ASN A 66 -12.70 -8.54 11.33
N VAL A 67 -12.40 -7.58 10.46
CA VAL A 67 -12.95 -7.52 9.12
C VAL A 67 -12.41 -8.71 8.31
N THR A 68 -11.09 -8.87 8.21
CA THR A 68 -10.46 -9.91 7.35
C THR A 68 -10.89 -11.35 7.63
N ASN A 69 -11.20 -11.72 8.88
CA ASN A 69 -11.58 -13.09 9.26
C ASN A 69 -12.98 -13.55 8.78
N LYS A 70 -13.76 -12.68 8.11
CA LYS A 70 -15.14 -12.98 7.66
C LYS A 70 -15.26 -13.31 6.15
N ASN A 71 -14.26 -13.95 5.53
CA ASN A 71 -14.20 -14.25 4.07
C ASN A 71 -14.28 -12.99 3.19
N ILE A 72 -13.14 -12.30 3.05
CA ILE A 72 -13.10 -10.92 2.55
C ILE A 72 -12.28 -10.74 1.28
N THR A 73 -12.91 -10.02 0.33
CA THR A 73 -12.29 -9.41 -0.84
C THR A 73 -11.74 -8.03 -0.49
N PHE A 74 -10.80 -7.50 -1.27
CA PHE A 74 -10.25 -6.16 -1.10
C PHE A 74 -11.32 -5.07 -0.90
N GLU A 75 -12.42 -5.17 -1.63
CA GLU A 75 -13.54 -4.22 -1.60
C GLU A 75 -14.23 -4.12 -0.23
N LYS A 76 -14.38 -5.25 0.49
CA LYS A 76 -14.96 -5.22 1.84
C LYS A 76 -14.01 -4.62 2.86
N LEU A 77 -12.70 -4.84 2.70
CA LEU A 77 -11.70 -4.21 3.56
C LEU A 77 -11.62 -2.70 3.31
N GLU A 78 -11.75 -2.28 2.06
CA GLU A 78 -11.86 -0.89 1.68
C GLU A 78 -13.08 -0.21 2.35
N GLN A 79 -14.26 -0.84 2.25
CA GLN A 79 -15.48 -0.33 2.89
C GLN A 79 -15.38 -0.27 4.43
N SER A 80 -14.51 -1.09 5.01
CA SER A 80 -14.27 -1.11 6.46
C SER A 80 -13.22 -0.12 6.95
N SER A 81 -12.53 0.57 6.05
CA SER A 81 -11.50 1.53 6.44
C SER A 81 -12.13 2.66 7.27
N ILE A 82 -11.68 2.78 8.52
CA ILE A 82 -12.23 3.74 9.47
C ILE A 82 -11.71 5.13 9.11
N LYS A 83 -12.62 6.09 8.90
CA LYS A 83 -12.27 7.51 8.89
C LYS A 83 -11.92 7.92 10.32
N LEU A 84 -10.63 8.16 10.56
CA LEU A 84 -10.15 8.68 11.84
C LEU A 84 -10.31 10.20 11.89
N SER A 85 -10.61 10.73 13.07
CA SER A 85 -10.58 12.18 13.32
C SER A 85 -9.13 12.69 13.38
N ASP A 86 -8.92 13.98 13.12
CA ASP A 86 -7.58 14.58 13.09
C ASP A 86 -6.78 14.37 14.40
N ASN A 87 -7.45 14.48 15.55
CA ASN A 87 -6.83 14.23 16.85
C ASN A 87 -6.30 12.79 17.00
N ILE A 88 -7.07 11.79 16.53
CA ILE A 88 -6.67 10.39 16.57
C ILE A 88 -5.51 10.13 15.60
N ILE A 89 -5.50 10.80 14.44
CA ILE A 89 -4.41 10.69 13.46
C ILE A 89 -3.08 11.15 14.06
N ASP A 90 -3.07 12.26 14.82
CA ASP A 90 -1.85 12.76 15.44
C ASP A 90 -1.31 11.81 16.50
N ASP A 91 -2.18 11.21 17.31
CA ASP A 91 -1.79 10.26 18.36
C ASP A 91 -1.30 8.93 17.76
N VAL A 92 -1.97 8.41 16.73
CA VAL A 92 -1.48 7.27 15.95
C VAL A 92 -0.11 7.60 15.34
N ASN A 93 0.09 8.80 14.77
CA ASN A 93 1.37 9.19 14.20
C ASN A 93 2.48 9.32 15.26
N LYS A 94 2.16 9.67 16.51
CA LYS A 94 3.12 9.63 17.62
C LYS A 94 3.50 8.18 17.95
N GLU A 95 2.52 7.29 18.09
CA GLU A 95 2.74 5.85 18.35
C GLU A 95 3.59 5.21 17.23
N LEU A 96 3.26 5.46 15.96
CA LEU A 96 4.01 4.95 14.82
C LEU A 96 5.46 5.44 14.82
N ARG A 97 5.71 6.70 15.16
CA ARG A 97 7.07 7.24 15.30
C ARG A 97 7.82 6.59 16.44
N HIS A 98 7.15 6.29 17.54
CA HIS A 98 7.72 5.54 18.66
C HIS A 98 8.13 4.13 18.22
N ILE A 99 7.26 3.39 17.52
CA ILE A 99 7.55 2.05 16.99
C ILE A 99 8.79 2.06 16.07
N ILE A 100 8.88 3.06 15.18
CA ILE A 100 10.01 3.18 14.26
C ILE A 100 11.33 3.38 15.02
N LYS A 101 11.32 4.20 16.07
CA LYS A 101 12.53 4.62 16.77
C LYS A 101 12.95 3.64 17.88
N TYR A 102 11.99 3.15 18.63
CA TYR A 102 12.20 2.40 19.87
C TYR A 102 11.48 1.04 19.90
N GLY A 103 10.58 0.78 18.96
CA GLY A 103 9.78 -0.45 18.96
C GLY A 103 10.61 -1.72 18.82
N THR A 104 10.07 -2.81 19.35
CA THR A 104 10.67 -4.14 19.31
C THR A 104 10.70 -4.70 17.88
N SER A 105 11.34 -5.87 17.71
CA SER A 105 11.27 -6.61 16.44
C SER A 105 9.82 -6.96 16.07
N MET A 106 8.96 -7.25 17.05
CA MET A 106 7.55 -7.56 16.83
C MET A 106 6.77 -6.31 16.40
N ASP A 107 6.92 -5.19 17.09
CA ASP A 107 6.23 -3.92 16.78
C ASP A 107 6.51 -3.49 15.35
N ARG A 108 7.79 -3.50 14.97
CA ARG A 108 8.23 -3.15 13.61
C ARG A 108 7.72 -4.12 12.57
N SER A 109 7.54 -5.38 12.95
CA SER A 109 7.02 -6.41 12.07
C SER A 109 5.54 -6.22 11.77
N ILE A 110 4.74 -5.88 12.79
CA ILE A 110 3.33 -5.54 12.62
C ILE A 110 3.17 -4.20 11.88
N LEU A 111 4.03 -3.22 12.16
CA LEU A 111 4.07 -1.98 11.40
C LEU A 111 4.36 -2.23 9.91
N ARG A 112 5.39 -3.01 9.58
CA ARG A 112 5.70 -3.36 8.19
C ARG A 112 4.53 -4.05 7.50
N TRP A 113 3.85 -4.92 8.22
CA TRP A 113 2.65 -5.60 7.73
C TRP A 113 1.56 -4.56 7.39
N TYR A 114 1.24 -3.66 8.31
CA TYR A 114 0.25 -2.59 8.10
C TYR A 114 0.60 -1.69 6.92
N LEU A 115 1.85 -1.26 6.83
CA LEU A 115 2.33 -0.44 5.71
C LEU A 115 2.23 -1.17 4.38
N SER A 116 2.56 -2.47 4.36
CA SER A 116 2.41 -3.30 3.17
C SER A 116 0.95 -3.36 2.73
N LEU A 117 0.02 -3.58 3.67
CA LEU A 117 -1.41 -3.63 3.38
C LEU A 117 -1.91 -2.32 2.75
N ASN A 118 -1.56 -1.18 3.35
CA ASN A 118 -1.90 0.15 2.84
C ASN A 118 -1.33 0.40 1.44
N CYS A 119 -0.07 0.03 1.21
CA CYS A 119 0.54 0.12 -0.12
C CYS A 119 -0.24 -0.68 -1.16
N HIS A 120 -0.65 -1.91 -0.82
CA HIS A 120 -1.40 -2.76 -1.74
C HIS A 120 -2.80 -2.20 -2.02
N MET A 121 -3.51 -1.69 -1.00
CA MET A 121 -4.79 -0.97 -1.19
C MET A 121 -4.63 0.24 -2.11
N HIS A 122 -3.58 1.03 -1.93
CA HIS A 122 -3.33 2.20 -2.78
C HIS A 122 -3.09 1.82 -4.25
N VAL A 123 -2.30 0.76 -4.50
CA VAL A 123 -2.04 0.24 -5.84
C VAL A 123 -3.32 -0.29 -6.47
N PHE A 124 -4.16 -0.99 -5.70
CA PHE A 124 -5.45 -1.52 -6.15
C PHE A 124 -6.39 -0.39 -6.63
N ARG A 125 -6.46 0.72 -5.88
CA ARG A 125 -7.26 1.91 -6.22
C ARG A 125 -6.72 2.69 -7.42
N ASN A 126 -5.41 2.72 -7.60
CA ASN A 126 -4.74 3.57 -8.59
C ASN A 126 -3.84 2.78 -9.56
N PRO A 127 -4.33 1.71 -10.21
CA PRO A 127 -3.47 0.82 -11.00
C PRO A 127 -2.88 1.55 -12.22
N TYR A 128 -3.61 2.51 -12.79
CA TYR A 128 -3.14 3.35 -13.89
C TYR A 128 -1.97 4.25 -13.49
N LYS A 129 -2.01 4.88 -12.31
CA LYS A 129 -0.89 5.72 -11.82
C LYS A 129 0.38 4.90 -11.70
N ILE A 130 0.28 3.67 -11.19
CA ILE A 130 1.40 2.74 -11.07
C ILE A 130 1.90 2.27 -12.43
N LEU A 131 0.99 1.97 -13.38
CA LEU A 131 1.36 1.61 -14.74
C LEU A 131 2.08 2.75 -15.46
N CYS A 132 1.58 3.98 -15.38
CA CYS A 132 2.23 5.17 -15.90
C CYS A 132 3.61 5.38 -15.28
N LEU A 133 3.72 5.24 -13.95
CA LEU A 133 5.00 5.32 -13.26
C LEU A 133 5.99 4.25 -13.75
N LYS A 134 5.54 3.00 -13.91
CA LYS A 134 6.36 1.90 -14.45
C LYS A 134 6.80 2.17 -15.88
N LEU A 135 5.93 2.74 -16.72
CA LEU A 135 6.27 3.14 -18.08
C LEU A 135 7.34 4.24 -18.07
N VAL A 136 7.14 5.31 -17.31
CA VAL A 136 8.13 6.40 -17.17
C VAL A 136 9.48 5.86 -16.67
N PHE A 137 9.49 5.00 -15.66
CA PHE A 137 10.72 4.36 -15.18
C PHE A 137 11.40 3.45 -16.20
N LYS A 138 10.64 2.82 -17.10
CA LYS A 138 11.21 1.98 -18.15
C LYS A 138 11.97 2.79 -19.21
N PHE A 139 11.57 4.04 -19.42
CA PHE A 139 12.21 4.95 -20.38
C PHE A 139 13.23 5.90 -19.74
N LEU A 140 13.34 5.91 -18.40
CA LEU A 140 14.34 6.71 -17.70
C LEU A 140 15.73 6.05 -17.80
N PRO A 141 16.80 6.83 -18.04
CA PRO A 141 18.17 6.33 -17.96
C PRO A 141 18.48 5.80 -16.55
N LYS A 142 19.20 4.67 -16.45
CA LYS A 142 19.50 3.98 -15.18
C LYS A 142 20.09 4.91 -14.09
N HIS A 143 20.90 5.90 -14.47
CA HIS A 143 21.48 6.88 -13.54
C HIS A 143 20.41 7.77 -12.88
N LYS A 144 19.40 8.22 -13.62
CA LYS A 144 18.28 9.04 -13.08
C LYS A 144 17.36 8.22 -12.18
N ILE A 145 17.20 6.92 -12.47
CA ILE A 145 16.43 6.00 -11.60
C ILE A 145 17.09 5.89 -10.22
N ALA A 146 18.43 5.80 -10.18
CA ALA A 146 19.18 5.71 -8.92
C ALA A 146 19.07 7.01 -8.10
N GLU A 147 19.07 8.16 -8.76
CA GLU A 147 18.93 9.47 -8.14
C GLU A 147 17.56 9.69 -7.51
N VAL A 148 16.48 9.41 -8.25
CA VAL A 148 15.09 9.49 -7.73
C VAL A 148 14.87 8.54 -6.55
N LYS A 149 15.47 7.34 -6.56
CA LYS A 149 15.41 6.41 -5.42
C LYS A 149 16.10 6.99 -4.18
N ARG A 150 17.27 7.63 -4.34
CA ARG A 150 18.00 8.28 -3.24
C ARG A 150 17.22 9.46 -2.66
N GLU A 151 16.60 10.30 -3.49
CA GLU A 151 15.80 11.43 -3.02
C GLU A 151 14.52 10.99 -2.29
N LYS A 152 13.84 9.95 -2.78
CA LYS A 152 12.66 9.40 -2.09
C LYS A 152 13.02 8.81 -0.74
N CYS A 153 14.14 8.09 -0.61
CA CYS A 153 14.65 7.63 0.69
C CYS A 153 14.90 8.79 1.67
N LYS A 154 15.38 9.95 1.18
CA LYS A 154 15.55 11.14 2.02
C LYS A 154 14.22 11.76 2.46
N LYS A 155 13.19 11.75 1.61
CA LYS A 155 11.83 12.25 1.93
C LYS A 155 11.01 11.32 2.82
N ILE A 156 11.27 10.01 2.79
CA ILE A 156 10.62 9.03 3.68
C ILE A 156 10.93 9.31 5.17
N ASN A 157 11.95 10.11 5.51
CA ASN A 157 12.16 10.58 6.88
C ASN A 157 11.15 11.66 7.34
N LYS A 158 10.32 12.19 6.44
CA LYS A 158 9.15 13.04 6.74
C LYS A 158 7.88 12.29 6.34
N ILE A 159 7.46 11.37 7.19
CA ILE A 159 6.25 10.60 6.99
C ILE A 159 5.04 11.43 7.42
N ASN A 160 4.18 11.79 6.47
CA ASN A 160 2.77 12.07 6.72
C ASN A 160 1.98 10.82 6.29
N PHE A 161 1.55 10.00 7.26
CA PHE A 161 0.54 8.98 6.98
C PHE A 161 -0.83 9.62 7.20
N CYS A 162 -1.44 10.09 6.12
CA CYS A 162 -2.88 10.23 6.05
C CYS A 162 -3.42 8.96 5.41
N LEU A 163 -4.32 8.28 6.14
CA LEU A 163 -5.24 7.32 5.58
C LEU A 163 -5.93 7.96 4.37
N VAL A 164 -5.73 7.39 3.19
CA VAL A 164 -6.59 7.63 2.02
C VAL A 164 -7.44 6.40 1.86
#